data_AF-A0A485CQB1-F1
#
_entry.id   AF-A0A485CQB1-F1
#
_cell.length_a   1.000
_cell.length_b   1.000
_cell.length_c   1.000
_cell.angle_alpha   90.00
_cell.angle_beta   90.00
_cell.angle_gamma   90.00
#
_symmetry.space_group_name_H-M   'P 1'
#
loop_
_entity.id
_entity.type
_entity.pdbx_description
1 polymer ?
#
loop_
_entity_poly.entity_id
_entity_poly.type
_entity_poly.pdbx_seq_one_letter_code
_entity_poly.pdbx_strand_id
1 'polypeptide(L)'
;MVTQTANALYLASVPMVCPADGPSGLIAILAGWVTTEVGRQPWVVYGLQRTADAVSAHGDLHMSISLLAFFVVYTSVFGVGYSYMVRLIRKGPQPFNIAPHGTPARPLSAAMTPTSQLEDRP
;
A
#
# COMPACT_ATOMS: atom_id res chain seq x y z
N MET A 1 10.62 -9.80 37.89
CA MET A 1 9.31 -9.12 37.72
C MET A 1 9.44 -7.65 37.29
N VAL A 2 10.63 -7.15 36.92
CA VAL A 2 10.85 -5.73 36.57
C VAL A 2 11.07 -5.51 35.06
N THR A 3 11.26 -6.58 34.28
CA THR A 3 11.60 -6.49 32.84
C THR A 3 10.39 -6.39 31.91
N GLN A 4 9.17 -6.70 32.38
CA GLN A 4 7.96 -6.69 31.53
C GLN A 4 7.32 -5.30 31.41
N THR A 5 7.55 -4.41 32.38
CA THR A 5 7.01 -3.04 32.40
C THR A 5 7.79 -2.07 31.48
N ALA A 6 9.07 -2.35 31.19
CA ALA A 6 9.89 -1.50 30.32
C ALA A 6 9.46 -1.55 28.84
N ASN A 7 9.02 -2.72 28.36
CA ASN A 7 8.60 -2.90 26.96
C ASN A 7 7.24 -2.23 26.67
N ALA A 8 6.36 -2.17 27.68
CA ALA A 8 5.07 -1.49 27.57
C ALA A 8 5.21 0.04 27.50
N LEU A 9 6.24 0.60 28.12
CA LEU A 9 6.53 2.04 28.08
C LEU A 9 7.18 2.48 26.76
N TYR A 10 7.96 1.61 26.09
CA TYR A 10 8.58 1.92 24.79
C TYR A 10 7.54 2.02 23.65
N LEU A 11 6.45 1.26 23.75
CA LEU A 11 5.31 1.35 22.83
C LEU A 11 4.47 2.62 23.03
N ALA A 12 4.57 3.29 24.18
CA ALA A 12 3.84 4.52 24.49
C ALA A 12 4.57 5.81 24.07
N SER A 13 5.84 5.71 23.67
CA SER A 13 6.70 6.84 23.29
C SER A 13 7.00 6.93 21.80
N VAL A 14 6.40 6.08 20.96
CA VAL A 14 6.38 6.33 19.51
C VAL A 14 5.34 7.43 19.31
N PRO A 15 5.73 8.65 18.89
CA PRO A 15 4.76 9.70 18.67
C PRO A 15 3.72 9.15 17.71
N MET A 16 2.49 9.08 18.23
CA MET A 16 1.26 8.87 17.49
C MET A 16 1.36 9.64 16.17
N VAL A 17 1.69 8.90 15.11
CA VAL A 17 1.85 9.43 13.75
C VAL A 17 0.63 10.28 13.49
N CYS A 18 0.86 11.57 13.23
CA CYS A 18 -0.23 12.50 13.05
C CYS A 18 -1.01 12.00 11.82
N PRO A 19 -2.35 11.89 11.85
CA PRO A 19 -3.11 11.41 10.69
C PRO A 19 -2.84 12.19 9.39
N ALA A 20 -2.21 13.37 9.50
CA ALA A 20 -1.72 14.21 8.41
C ALA A 20 -0.46 13.68 7.69
N ASP A 21 0.32 12.78 8.30
CA ASP A 21 1.56 12.24 7.72
C ASP A 21 1.29 11.17 6.65
N GLY A 22 0.08 10.59 6.64
CA GLY A 22 -0.33 9.62 5.62
C GLY A 22 -0.30 10.18 4.18
N PRO A 23 -0.99 11.30 3.89
CA PRO A 23 -0.99 11.87 2.54
C PRO A 23 0.30 12.59 2.15
N SER A 24 1.14 13.01 3.10
CA SER A 24 2.34 13.84 2.81
C SER A 24 3.38 13.09 1.96
N GLY A 25 3.55 11.79 2.17
CA GLY A 25 4.46 10.96 1.37
C GLY A 25 4.04 10.87 -0.11
N LEU A 26 2.73 10.77 -0.38
CA LEU A 26 2.21 10.76 -1.75
C LEU A 26 2.41 12.12 -2.43
N ILE A 27 2.19 13.21 -1.70
CA ILE A 27 2.44 14.57 -2.20
C ILE A 27 3.92 14.77 -2.52
N ALA A 28 4.83 14.29 -1.67
CA ALA A 28 6.28 14.40 -1.89
C ALA A 28 6.74 13.66 -3.16
N ILE A 29 6.20 12.46 -3.41
CA ILE A 29 6.49 11.70 -4.63
C ILE A 29 6.01 12.44 -5.87
N LEU A 30 4.76 12.94 -5.86
CA LEU A 30 4.21 13.68 -6.99
C LEU A 30 4.99 14.98 -7.25
N ALA A 31 5.36 15.69 -6.19
CA ALA A 31 6.16 16.92 -6.29
C ALA A 31 7.53 16.62 -6.92
N GLY A 32 8.23 15.57 -6.48
CA GLY A 32 9.50 15.16 -7.07
C GLY A 32 9.40 14.85 -8.56
N TRP A 33 8.36 14.11 -8.96
CA TRP A 33 8.12 13.81 -10.37
C TRP A 33 7.87 15.08 -11.19
N VAL A 34 6.98 15.96 -10.71
CA VAL A 34 6.67 17.25 -11.35
C VAL A 34 7.91 18.11 -11.52
N THR A 35 8.76 18.23 -10.49
CA THR A 35 10.01 19.01 -10.59
C THR A 35 10.90 18.50 -11.71
N THR A 36 11.03 17.18 -11.87
CA THR A 36 11.87 16.60 -12.93
C THR A 36 11.28 16.72 -14.34
N GLU A 37 9.95 16.60 -14.48
CA GLU A 37 9.26 16.71 -15.77
C GLU A 37 9.16 18.16 -16.25
N VAL A 38 8.76 19.06 -15.36
CA VAL A 38 8.61 20.49 -15.67
C VAL A 38 9.97 21.17 -15.77
N GLY A 39 10.97 20.76 -14.97
CA GLY A 39 12.32 21.30 -15.04
C GLY A 39 13.04 21.07 -16.37
N ARG A 40 12.55 20.12 -17.19
CA ARG A 40 13.06 19.80 -18.53
C ARG A 40 12.39 20.64 -19.64
N GLN A 41 11.24 21.26 -19.37
CA GLN A 41 10.57 22.16 -20.32
C GLN A 41 11.51 23.34 -20.68
N PRO A 42 11.64 23.75 -21.96
CA PRO A 42 10.75 23.51 -23.10
C PRO A 42 11.15 22.34 -24.02
N TRP A 43 12.04 21.45 -23.58
CA TRP A 43 12.58 20.36 -24.40
C TRP A 43 11.91 19.03 -24.05
N VAL A 44 11.59 18.23 -25.08
CA VAL A 44 11.28 16.80 -24.89
C VAL A 44 12.58 16.01 -24.93
N VAL A 45 13.41 16.32 -25.95
CA VAL A 45 14.78 15.81 -26.09
C VAL A 45 15.69 17.00 -26.36
N TYR A 46 16.68 17.21 -25.49
CA TYR A 46 17.58 18.36 -25.57
C TYR A 46 18.26 18.47 -26.93
N GLY A 47 18.19 19.66 -27.53
CA GLY A 47 18.81 19.96 -28.82
C GLY A 47 18.17 19.28 -30.04
N LEU A 48 17.14 18.46 -29.84
CA LEU A 48 16.50 17.68 -30.92
C LEU A 48 15.02 18.04 -31.11
N GLN A 49 14.22 18.07 -30.04
CA GLN A 49 12.76 18.29 -30.14
C GLN A 49 12.22 19.11 -28.97
N ARG A 50 11.47 20.18 -29.30
CA ARG A 50 10.75 21.00 -28.31
C ARG A 50 9.37 20.41 -28.01
N THR A 51 8.85 20.72 -26.83
CA THR A 51 7.51 20.27 -26.40
C THR A 51 6.40 20.76 -27.33
N ALA A 52 6.54 21.98 -27.88
CA ALA A 52 5.56 22.52 -28.83
C ALA A 52 5.48 21.72 -30.15
N ASP A 53 6.62 21.20 -30.62
CA ASP A 53 6.72 20.46 -31.88
C ASP A 53 6.38 18.97 -31.70
N ALA A 54 6.15 18.52 -30.46
CA ALA A 54 5.82 17.14 -30.14
C ALA A 54 4.30 16.86 -30.08
N VAL A 55 3.46 17.88 -30.27
CA VAL A 55 2.00 17.73 -30.24
C VAL A 55 1.50 17.17 -31.58
N SER A 56 0.73 16.09 -31.53
CA SER A 56 0.12 15.49 -32.73
C SER A 56 -1.11 16.28 -33.19
N ALA A 57 -1.28 16.42 -34.51
CA ALA A 57 -2.40 17.14 -35.13
C ALA A 57 -3.72 16.34 -35.06
N HIS A 58 -4.30 16.23 -33.87
CA HIS A 58 -5.66 15.72 -33.66
C HIS A 58 -6.61 16.89 -33.40
N GLY A 59 -7.88 16.75 -33.77
CA GLY A 59 -8.87 17.79 -33.50
C GLY A 59 -9.08 18.00 -32.00
N ASP A 60 -9.17 19.26 -31.57
CA ASP A 60 -9.32 19.68 -30.17
C ASP A 60 -10.48 18.97 -29.45
N LEU A 61 -11.56 18.69 -30.20
CA LEU A 61 -12.74 18.00 -29.70
C LEU A 61 -12.46 16.53 -29.34
N HIS A 62 -11.65 15.80 -30.11
CA HIS A 62 -11.29 14.42 -29.80
C HIS A 62 -10.33 14.33 -28.60
N MET A 63 -9.40 15.29 -28.48
CA MET A 63 -8.48 15.36 -27.35
C MET A 63 -9.24 15.64 -26.05
N SER A 64 -10.14 16.64 -26.04
CA SER A 64 -10.90 17.02 -24.84
C SER A 64 -11.87 15.91 -24.39
N ILE A 65 -12.54 15.24 -25.32
CA ILE A 65 -13.42 14.10 -24.99
C ILE A 65 -12.62 12.94 -24.37
N SER A 66 -11.46 12.60 -24.95
CA SER A 66 -10.64 11.51 -24.42
C SER A 66 -10.06 11.85 -23.04
N LEU A 67 -9.59 13.08 -22.82
CA LEU A 67 -9.15 13.56 -21.52
C LEU A 67 -10.27 13.50 -20.48
N LEU A 68 -11.49 13.92 -20.83
CA LEU A 68 -12.65 13.84 -19.95
C LEU A 68 -13.01 12.39 -19.63
N ALA A 69 -12.97 11.49 -20.62
CA ALA A 69 -13.21 10.07 -20.40
C ALA A 69 -12.19 9.46 -19.43
N PHE A 70 -10.90 9.76 -19.59
CA PHE A 70 -9.86 9.35 -18.64
C PHE A 70 -10.12 9.92 -17.25
N PHE A 71 -10.44 11.21 -17.14
CA PHE A 71 -10.74 11.84 -15.86
C PHE A 71 -11.88 11.11 -15.13
N VAL A 72 -13.02 10.88 -15.81
CA VAL A 72 -14.18 10.19 -15.25
C VAL A 72 -13.83 8.79 -14.76
N VAL A 73 -13.10 8.01 -15.56
CA VAL A 73 -12.70 6.64 -15.20
C VAL A 73 -11.76 6.65 -13.98
N TYR A 74 -10.74 7.50 -13.98
CA TYR A 74 -9.79 7.59 -12.86
C TYR A 74 -10.51 8.02 -11.57
N THR A 75 -11.33 9.08 -11.61
CA THR A 75 -12.08 9.52 -10.43
C THR A 75 -13.05 8.44 -9.94
N SER A 76 -13.69 7.69 -10.84
CA SER A 76 -14.59 6.59 -10.46
C SER A 76 -13.83 5.47 -9.75
N VAL A 77 -12.74 4.97 -10.33
CA VAL A 77 -11.95 3.85 -9.77
C VAL A 77 -11.32 4.24 -8.44
N PHE A 78 -10.62 5.38 -8.39
CA PHE A 78 -9.99 5.86 -7.15
C PHE A 78 -11.02 6.25 -6.10
N GLY A 79 -12.16 6.85 -6.50
CA GLY A 79 -13.23 7.23 -5.59
C GLY A 79 -13.90 6.00 -4.95
N VAL A 80 -14.25 4.99 -5.75
CA VAL A 80 -14.81 3.73 -5.24
C VAL A 80 -13.79 3.02 -4.34
N GLY A 81 -12.53 2.90 -4.77
CA GLY A 81 -11.46 2.28 -3.99
C GLY A 81 -11.20 2.98 -2.66
N TYR A 82 -11.10 4.31 -2.65
CA TYR A 82 -10.95 5.11 -1.45
C TYR A 82 -12.16 4.95 -0.51
N SER A 83 -13.38 5.02 -1.03
CA SER A 83 -14.60 4.83 -0.25
C SER A 83 -14.67 3.42 0.36
N TYR A 84 -14.23 2.40 -0.38
CA TYR A 84 -14.17 1.02 0.07
C TYR A 84 -13.14 0.84 1.19
N MET A 85 -11.96 1.44 1.04
CA MET A 85 -10.94 1.43 2.10
C MET A 85 -11.44 2.07 3.39
N VAL A 86 -12.03 3.27 3.28
CA VAL A 86 -12.60 3.95 4.45
C VAL A 86 -13.71 3.11 5.09
N ARG A 87 -14.57 2.47 4.29
CA ARG A 87 -15.60 1.54 4.81
C ARG A 87 -14.98 0.34 5.54
N LEU A 88 -13.90 -0.23 5.02
CA LEU A 88 -13.23 -1.38 5.64
C LEU A 88 -12.54 -1.00 6.95
N ILE A 89 -11.86 0.15 6.97
CA ILE A 89 -11.23 0.70 8.18
C ILE A 89 -12.31 0.98 9.25
N ARG A 90 -13.47 1.54 8.87
CA ARG A 90 -14.59 1.80 9.78
C ARG A 90 -15.26 0.54 10.34
N LYS A 91 -15.23 -0.58 9.62
CA LYS A 91 -15.78 -1.86 10.13
C LYS A 91 -14.96 -2.42 11.30
N GLY A 92 -13.71 -1.97 11.48
CA GLY A 92 -12.83 -2.44 12.54
C GLY A 92 -12.37 -3.90 12.36
N PRO A 93 -11.41 -4.36 13.17
CA PRO A 93 -10.95 -5.75 13.15
C PRO A 93 -12.12 -6.67 13.52
N GLN A 94 -12.50 -7.56 12.60
CA GLN A 94 -13.45 -8.60 12.93
C GLN A 94 -12.79 -9.54 13.95
N PRO A 95 -13.47 -9.93 15.04
CA PRO A 95 -12.94 -10.94 15.93
C PRO A 95 -12.75 -12.21 15.10
N PHE A 96 -11.49 -12.62 14.94
CA PHE A 96 -11.15 -13.91 14.36
C PHE A 96 -11.63 -14.97 15.35
N ASN A 97 -12.86 -15.43 15.16
CA ASN A 97 -13.39 -16.53 15.94
C ASN A 97 -12.67 -17.79 15.46
N ILE A 98 -11.62 -18.17 16.19
CA ILE A 98 -11.05 -19.51 16.10
C ILE A 98 -12.18 -20.43 16.59
N ALA A 99 -12.99 -20.94 15.66
CA ALA A 99 -13.79 -22.12 15.94
C ALA A 99 -12.83 -23.16 16.55
N PRO A 100 -13.17 -23.82 17.67
CA PRO A 100 -12.30 -24.81 18.29
C PRO A 100 -12.26 -26.08 17.41
N HIS A 101 -11.62 -25.98 16.26
CA HIS A 101 -11.21 -27.10 15.44
C HIS A 101 -9.72 -27.27 15.67
N GLY A 102 -9.40 -28.12 16.65
CA GLY A 102 -8.08 -28.73 16.84
C GLY A 102 -6.92 -27.75 17.04
N THR A 103 -6.55 -27.54 18.30
CA THR A 103 -5.26 -27.04 18.80
C THR A 103 -4.27 -26.53 17.73
N PRO A 104 -4.24 -25.22 17.43
CA PRO A 104 -3.23 -24.62 16.58
C PRO A 104 -1.95 -24.39 17.40
N ALA A 105 -1.19 -25.45 17.72
CA ALA A 105 0.10 -25.30 18.39
C ALA A 105 0.97 -26.57 18.39
N ARG A 106 1.54 -26.98 17.24
CA ARG A 106 2.95 -27.45 17.16
C ARG A 106 3.36 -27.75 15.70
N PRO A 107 4.04 -26.83 14.98
CA PRO A 107 4.60 -27.15 13.66
C PRO A 107 5.74 -28.20 13.71
N LEU A 108 6.15 -28.64 14.90
CA LEU A 108 7.23 -29.63 15.12
C LEU A 108 6.73 -31.03 15.54
N SER A 109 5.42 -31.25 15.70
CA SER A 109 4.90 -32.59 16.07
C SER A 109 4.92 -33.59 14.92
N ALA A 110 4.97 -33.13 13.66
CA ALA A 110 5.04 -34.01 12.50
C ALA A 110 6.44 -34.60 12.23
N ALA A 111 7.49 -34.06 12.87
CA ALA A 111 8.87 -34.54 12.70
C ALA A 111 9.29 -35.55 13.78
N MET A 112 8.50 -35.75 14.83
CA MET A 112 8.75 -36.77 15.85
C MET A 112 8.11 -38.09 15.41
N THR A 113 8.65 -38.64 14.32
CA THR A 113 8.39 -39.99 13.84
C THR A 113 8.67 -40.99 14.97
N PRO A 114 7.83 -42.02 15.16
CA PRO A 114 7.88 -42.96 16.29
C PRO A 114 9.05 -43.95 16.16
N THR A 115 10.29 -43.47 16.27
CA THR A 115 11.46 -44.36 16.42
C THR A 115 11.66 -44.76 17.89
N SER A 116 11.06 -44.05 18.85
CA SER A 116 11.11 -44.41 20.27
C SER A 116 10.19 -45.58 20.66
N GLN A 117 9.36 -46.09 19.74
CA GLN A 117 8.48 -47.25 19.99
C GLN A 117 9.10 -48.60 19.62
N LEU A 118 10.34 -48.64 19.11
CA LEU A 118 11.02 -49.90 18.77
C LEU A 118 12.21 -50.25 19.69
N GLU A 119 12.62 -49.33 20.58
CA GLU A 119 13.77 -49.53 21.52
C GLU A 119 13.32 -50.02 22.92
N ASP A 120 12.08 -50.50 23.05
CA ASP A 120 11.56 -50.99 24.34
C ASP A 120 10.64 -52.20 24.13
N ARG A 121 11.10 -53.18 23.32
CA ARG A 121 10.59 -54.55 23.37
C ARG A 121 11.61 -55.41 24.15
N PRO A 122 11.13 -56.25 25.09
CA PRO A 122 11.96 -56.95 26.09
C PRO A 122 12.96 -57.93 25.48
#